data_AF-A0A9P7MXD2-F1
#
_entry.id   AF-A0A9P7MXD2-F1
#
_cell.length_a   1.000
_cell.length_b   1.000
_cell.length_c   1.000
_cell.angle_alpha   90.00
_cell.angle_beta   90.00
_cell.angle_gamma   90.00
#
_symmetry.space_group_name_H-M   'P 1'
#
loop_
_entity.id
_entity.type
_entity.pdbx_description
1 polymer ?
#
loop_
_entity_poly.entity_id
_entity_poly.type
_entity_poly.pdbx_seq_one_letter_code
_entity_poly.pdbx_strand_id
1 'polypeptide(L)'
;RKLSSARIVSSSESNKTSDLTSRIESAWTTAIPPEIDAPDSTELFNFTRGRFVRDEEHQLAQRRREFNVGELARRAACVVQADRCLSIKKLSDGMYNRALLLSMDNGKEVVAKIPNPNAGQPHFTVATLRVKLRR
;
A
#
# COMPACT_ATOMS: atom_id res chain seq x y z
N ARG A 1 -10.56 -52.51 -46.40
CA ARG A 1 -10.11 -53.75 -45.70
C ARG A 1 -8.84 -53.42 -44.93
N LYS A 2 -8.87 -53.71 -43.62
CA LYS A 2 -7.78 -53.90 -42.63
C LYS A 2 -6.91 -52.71 -42.20
N LEU A 3 -6.92 -52.55 -40.87
CA LEU A 3 -6.08 -51.72 -40.01
C LEU A 3 -4.68 -52.32 -39.82
N SER A 4 -3.71 -51.46 -39.47
CA SER A 4 -2.60 -51.71 -38.53
C SER A 4 -1.84 -50.40 -38.31
N SER A 5 -2.11 -49.64 -37.24
CA SER A 5 -1.40 -49.62 -35.95
C SER A 5 0.11 -49.42 -36.04
N ALA A 6 0.58 -48.25 -35.58
CA ALA A 6 1.81 -48.10 -34.79
C ALA A 6 1.74 -46.81 -33.97
N ARG A 7 2.05 -46.92 -32.68
CA ARG A 7 2.11 -45.84 -31.68
C ARG A 7 3.59 -45.58 -31.38
N ILE A 8 4.03 -44.32 -31.38
CA ILE A 8 5.30 -43.89 -30.79
C ILE A 8 5.04 -42.65 -29.95
N VAL A 9 5.41 -42.72 -28.67
CA VAL A 9 5.53 -41.60 -27.72
C VAL A 9 6.98 -41.10 -27.81
N SER A 10 7.20 -39.78 -27.84
CA SER A 10 8.14 -39.09 -26.93
C SER A 10 8.15 -37.57 -27.12
N SER A 11 8.41 -36.93 -26.00
CA SER A 11 8.43 -35.51 -25.63
C SER A 11 9.23 -34.57 -26.53
N SER A 12 8.84 -33.30 -26.57
CA SER A 12 9.77 -32.17 -26.44
C SER A 12 9.07 -30.91 -25.95
N GLU A 13 9.78 -30.20 -25.09
CA GLU A 13 9.41 -29.07 -24.26
C GLU A 13 9.29 -27.73 -25.02
N SER A 14 8.44 -26.86 -24.46
CA SER A 14 8.62 -25.40 -24.24
C SER A 14 8.78 -24.45 -25.43
N ASN A 15 7.93 -23.41 -25.48
CA ASN A 15 8.33 -22.04 -25.14
C ASN A 15 7.09 -21.10 -25.12
N LYS A 16 6.67 -20.55 -23.96
CA LYS A 16 7.20 -19.37 -23.25
C LYS A 16 6.96 -18.02 -23.99
N THR A 17 5.71 -17.60 -24.10
CA THR A 17 5.34 -16.22 -24.51
C THR A 17 4.17 -15.61 -23.71
N SER A 18 3.73 -16.24 -22.63
CA SER A 18 2.55 -15.79 -21.86
C SER A 18 2.86 -14.89 -20.65
N ASP A 19 4.13 -14.55 -20.39
CA ASP A 19 4.54 -14.00 -19.08
C ASP A 19 4.90 -12.50 -19.10
N LEU A 20 4.92 -11.87 -20.27
CA LEU A 20 5.28 -10.45 -20.42
C LEU A 20 4.07 -9.53 -20.59
N THR A 21 2.93 -10.05 -21.07
CA THR A 21 1.70 -9.28 -21.26
C THR A 21 0.85 -9.16 -20.00
N SER A 22 1.04 -10.03 -18.99
CA SER A 22 0.37 -9.95 -17.69
C SER A 22 0.91 -8.85 -16.78
N ARG A 23 2.16 -8.40 -17.01
CA ARG A 23 2.85 -7.42 -16.15
C ARG A 23 2.51 -5.96 -16.45
N ILE A 24 1.76 -5.68 -17.53
CA ILE A 24 1.44 -4.30 -17.96
C ILE A 24 -0.03 -3.93 -17.64
N GLU A 25 -0.91 -4.89 -17.36
CA GLU A 25 -2.27 -4.60 -16.86
C GLU A 25 -2.35 -4.33 -15.35
N SER A 26 -1.22 -4.31 -14.62
CA SER A 26 -1.18 -4.05 -13.17
C SER A 26 -1.19 -2.56 -12.80
N ALA A 27 -1.77 -1.71 -13.63
CA ALA A 27 -2.06 -0.34 -13.28
C ALA A 27 -3.42 -0.32 -12.55
N TRP A 28 -3.46 0.28 -11.35
CA TRP A 28 -4.65 0.61 -10.54
C TRP A 28 -5.07 -0.28 -9.37
N THR A 29 -4.22 -1.14 -8.80
CA THR A 29 -4.59 -1.73 -7.51
C THR A 29 -4.05 -0.90 -6.36
N THR A 30 -4.92 -0.07 -5.80
CA THR A 30 -4.90 0.39 -4.40
C THR A 30 -5.01 -0.80 -3.41
N ALA A 31 -4.62 -2.01 -3.82
CA ALA A 31 -4.55 -3.15 -2.92
C ALA A 31 -3.25 -3.04 -2.16
N ILE A 32 -3.39 -3.05 -0.86
CA ILE A 32 -2.32 -3.40 0.06
C ILE A 32 -1.75 -4.74 -0.44
N PRO A 33 -0.44 -4.85 -0.73
CA PRO A 33 0.17 -6.13 -1.06
C PRO A 33 -0.20 -7.16 0.02
N PRO A 34 -0.63 -8.39 -0.34
CA PRO A 34 -1.12 -9.38 0.64
C PRO A 34 -0.07 -9.77 1.69
N GLU A 35 1.19 -9.41 1.46
CA GLU A 35 2.31 -9.62 2.37
C GLU A 35 2.38 -8.61 3.53
N ILE A 36 1.72 -7.46 3.42
CA ILE A 36 1.73 -6.41 4.44
C ILE A 36 0.50 -6.56 5.33
N ASP A 37 0.72 -6.76 6.63
CA ASP A 37 -0.35 -6.68 7.62
C ASP A 37 -0.79 -5.22 7.80
N ALA A 38 -1.94 -4.87 7.24
CA ALA A 38 -2.47 -3.51 7.31
C ALA A 38 -3.99 -3.52 7.54
N PRO A 39 -4.53 -2.47 8.20
CA PRO A 39 -5.96 -2.34 8.40
C PRO A 39 -6.70 -2.17 7.07
N ASP A 40 -8.02 -2.38 7.10
CA ASP A 40 -8.86 -2.17 5.92
C ASP A 40 -8.69 -0.75 5.37
N SER A 41 -8.84 -0.64 4.05
CA SER A 41 -8.81 0.62 3.31
C SER A 41 -9.73 1.69 3.92
N THR A 42 -10.91 1.30 4.41
CA THR A 42 -11.87 2.21 5.06
C THR A 42 -11.29 2.82 6.33
N GLU A 43 -10.67 2.01 7.18
CA GLU A 43 -10.04 2.48 8.41
C GLU A 43 -8.82 3.36 8.09
N LEU A 44 -8.04 2.95 7.10
CA LEU A 44 -6.83 3.64 6.68
C LEU A 44 -7.12 5.00 6.04
N PHE A 45 -8.25 5.16 5.34
CA PHE A 45 -8.58 6.36 4.58
C PHE A 45 -9.53 7.34 5.27
N ASN A 46 -10.34 6.89 6.23
CA ASN A 46 -11.32 7.72 6.93
C ASN A 46 -10.80 8.33 8.23
N PHE A 47 -11.45 9.39 8.70
CA PHE A 47 -11.17 9.97 10.01
C PHE A 47 -11.88 9.16 11.11
N THR A 48 -11.17 8.73 12.14
CA THR A 48 -11.70 7.82 13.18
C THR A 48 -11.56 8.34 14.61
N ARG A 49 -10.92 9.51 14.82
CA ARG A 49 -10.65 10.02 16.18
C ARG A 49 -11.88 10.64 16.87
N GLY A 50 -12.93 11.01 16.15
CA GLY A 50 -14.10 11.63 16.76
C GLY A 50 -15.16 12.08 15.76
N ARG A 51 -16.13 12.82 16.27
CA ARG A 51 -17.26 13.37 15.52
C ARG A 51 -17.21 14.88 15.44
N PHE A 52 -17.85 15.44 14.43
CA PHE A 52 -17.95 16.89 14.26
C PHE A 52 -19.33 17.39 14.67
N VAL A 53 -19.37 18.54 15.35
CA VAL A 53 -20.62 19.15 15.83
C VAL A 53 -21.45 19.72 14.68
N ARG A 54 -20.80 20.19 13.61
CA ARG A 54 -21.43 20.78 12.42
C ARG A 54 -20.91 20.12 11.16
N ASP A 55 -21.81 19.93 10.19
CA ASP A 55 -21.52 19.46 8.83
C ASP A 55 -20.58 18.25 8.82
N GLU A 56 -20.91 17.22 9.60
CA GLU A 56 -20.03 16.07 9.85
C GLU A 56 -19.58 15.38 8.58
N GLU A 57 -20.51 15.12 7.66
CA GLU A 57 -20.20 14.53 6.36
C GLU A 57 -19.17 15.37 5.59
N HIS A 58 -19.33 16.70 5.59
CA HIS A 58 -18.39 17.61 4.93
C HIS A 58 -17.00 17.56 5.60
N GLN A 59 -16.95 17.57 6.93
CA GLN A 59 -15.69 17.50 7.68
C GLN A 59 -14.97 16.16 7.47
N LEU A 60 -15.71 15.05 7.40
CA LEU A 60 -15.16 13.74 7.10
C LEU A 60 -14.66 13.67 5.65
N ALA A 61 -15.44 14.16 4.69
CA ALA A 61 -15.07 14.19 3.28
C ALA A 61 -13.78 15.00 3.03
N GLN A 62 -13.64 16.17 3.67
CA GLN A 62 -12.43 17.00 3.55
C GLN A 62 -11.17 16.38 4.19
N ARG A 63 -11.32 15.37 5.05
CA ARG A 63 -10.21 14.65 5.69
C ARG A 63 -9.95 13.28 5.09
N ARG A 64 -10.89 12.77 4.29
CA ARG A 64 -10.72 11.51 3.57
C ARG A 64 -9.69 11.70 2.47
N ARG A 65 -8.68 10.83 2.46
CA ARG A 65 -7.66 10.80 1.41
C ARG A 65 -7.23 9.37 1.17
N GLU A 66 -7.37 8.96 -0.08
CA GLU A 66 -6.80 7.72 -0.59
C GLU A 66 -5.35 7.97 -1.03
N PHE A 67 -4.50 6.97 -0.83
CA PHE A 67 -3.11 6.99 -1.26
C PHE A 67 -2.65 5.58 -1.55
N ASN A 68 -1.60 5.44 -2.35
CA ASN A 68 -1.03 4.15 -2.67
C ASN A 68 -0.23 3.62 -1.47
N VAL A 69 -0.80 2.61 -0.79
CA VAL A 69 -0.21 1.99 0.40
C VAL A 69 1.07 1.23 0.06
N GLY A 70 1.08 0.51 -1.07
CA GLY A 70 2.27 -0.24 -1.52
C GLY A 70 3.45 0.68 -1.84
N GLU A 71 3.20 1.80 -2.53
CA GLU A 71 4.24 2.79 -2.84
C GLU A 71 4.74 3.49 -1.58
N LEU A 72 3.86 3.80 -0.61
CA LEU A 72 4.28 4.32 0.68
C LEU A 72 5.20 3.35 1.42
N ALA A 73 4.80 2.08 1.50
CA ALA A 73 5.57 1.02 2.13
C ALA A 73 6.95 0.84 1.48
N ARG A 74 6.98 0.78 0.14
CA ARG A 74 8.22 0.67 -0.65
C ARG A 74 9.15 1.85 -0.39
N ARG A 75 8.64 3.09 -0.43
CA ARG A 75 9.46 4.28 -0.15
C ARG A 75 9.99 4.29 1.28
N ALA A 76 9.16 3.92 2.25
CA ALA A 76 9.57 3.87 3.65
C ALA A 76 10.67 2.81 3.86
N ALA A 77 10.56 1.65 3.23
CA ALA A 77 11.60 0.61 3.27
C ALA A 77 12.92 1.12 2.68
N CYS A 78 12.88 1.80 1.52
CA CYS A 78 14.07 2.41 0.92
C CYS A 78 14.76 3.41 1.84
N VAL A 79 14.00 4.26 2.53
CA VAL A 79 14.56 5.30 3.43
C VAL A 79 15.33 4.69 4.60
N VAL A 80 14.91 3.53 5.10
CA VAL A 80 15.55 2.88 6.24
C VAL A 80 16.45 1.70 5.88
N GLN A 81 16.68 1.47 4.58
CA GLN A 81 17.46 0.34 4.06
C GLN A 81 16.92 -1.00 4.58
N ALA A 82 15.61 -1.19 4.41
CA ALA A 82 14.89 -2.44 4.62
C ALA A 82 14.53 -3.07 3.28
N ASP A 83 14.36 -4.39 3.21
CA ASP A 83 13.92 -5.05 1.97
C ASP A 83 12.41 -4.89 1.79
N ARG A 84 11.64 -5.01 2.88
CA ARG A 84 10.18 -4.83 2.87
C ARG A 84 9.59 -4.28 4.16
N CYS A 85 8.38 -3.75 4.00
CA CYS A 85 7.49 -3.40 5.10
C CYS A 85 6.69 -4.65 5.51
N LEU A 86 6.65 -4.94 6.82
CA LEU A 86 5.91 -6.08 7.38
C LEU A 86 4.49 -5.70 7.78
N SER A 87 4.31 -4.53 8.38
CA SER A 87 3.00 -4.10 8.85
C SER A 87 2.82 -2.59 8.83
N ILE A 88 1.57 -2.16 8.72
CA ILE A 88 1.15 -0.77 8.75
C ILE A 88 0.05 -0.64 9.81
N LYS A 89 0.24 0.27 10.75
CA LYS A 89 -0.76 0.62 11.75
C LYS A 89 -1.12 2.08 11.64
N LYS A 90 -2.42 2.37 11.63
CA LYS A 90 -2.90 3.74 11.74
C LYS A 90 -2.72 4.23 13.19
N LEU A 91 -2.08 5.39 13.35
CA LEU A 91 -2.01 6.08 14.63
C LEU A 91 -3.25 6.98 14.79
N SER A 92 -3.48 7.51 16.00
CA SER A 92 -4.60 8.42 16.26
C SER A 92 -4.60 9.57 15.25
N ASP A 93 -5.72 9.76 14.53
CA ASP A 93 -5.80 10.80 13.50
C ASP A 93 -5.50 12.19 14.08
N GLY A 94 -4.75 12.99 13.32
CA GLY A 94 -4.63 14.42 13.56
C GLY A 94 -5.76 15.19 12.91
N MET A 95 -5.92 16.45 13.30
CA MET A 95 -6.91 17.36 12.66
C MET A 95 -6.57 17.67 11.19
N TYR A 96 -5.27 17.67 10.86
CA TYR A 96 -4.74 18.12 9.57
C TYR A 96 -3.82 17.08 8.89
N ASN A 97 -3.56 15.96 9.55
CA ASN A 97 -2.76 14.89 8.97
C ASN A 97 -3.22 13.53 9.51
N ARG A 98 -2.94 12.51 8.72
CA ARG A 98 -2.91 11.12 9.16
C ARG A 98 -1.49 10.71 9.49
N ALA A 99 -1.32 9.97 10.58
CA ALA A 99 -0.04 9.36 10.92
C ALA A 99 -0.16 7.84 10.84
N LEU A 100 0.79 7.21 10.15
CA LEU A 100 0.89 5.76 10.01
C LEU A 100 2.22 5.31 10.59
N LEU A 101 2.21 4.20 11.32
CA LEU A 101 3.39 3.50 11.79
C LEU A 101 3.64 2.29 10.88
N LEU A 102 4.81 2.24 10.27
CA LEU A 102 5.24 1.16 9.40
C LEU A 102 6.37 0.40 10.09
N SER A 103 6.25 -0.92 10.14
CA SER A 103 7.25 -1.82 10.74
C SER A 103 8.01 -2.52 9.62
N MET A 104 9.34 -2.55 9.70
CA MET A 104 10.20 -3.11 8.65
C MET A 104 10.86 -4.42 9.09
N ASP A 105 11.29 -5.22 8.13
CA ASP A 105 12.00 -6.49 8.34
C ASP A 105 13.33 -6.37 9.09
N ASN A 106 14.02 -5.24 8.95
CA ASN A 106 15.25 -4.93 9.66
C ASN A 106 15.03 -4.42 11.10
N GLY A 107 13.80 -4.52 11.62
CA GLY A 107 13.42 -4.11 12.97
C GLY A 107 13.24 -2.61 13.17
N LYS A 108 13.40 -1.78 12.13
CA LYS A 108 13.18 -0.33 12.21
C LYS A 108 11.70 0.00 12.05
N GLU A 109 11.29 1.11 12.68
CA GLU A 109 9.94 1.66 12.57
C GLU A 109 9.97 3.02 11.86
N VAL A 110 8.94 3.29 11.05
CA VAL A 110 8.80 4.54 10.30
C VAL A 110 7.42 5.14 10.55
N VAL A 111 7.38 6.41 10.93
CA VAL A 111 6.14 7.19 11.04
C VAL A 111 5.96 8.06 9.80
N ALA A 112 5.00 7.70 8.96
CA ALA A 112 4.60 8.49 7.80
C ALA A 112 3.47 9.46 8.18
N LYS A 113 3.69 10.76 7.96
CA LYS A 113 2.65 11.79 8.13
C LYS A 113 2.14 12.25 6.77
N ILE A 114 0.87 11.97 6.50
CA ILE A 114 0.18 12.30 5.26
C ILE A 114 -0.73 13.50 5.52
N PRO A 115 -0.51 14.63 4.84
CA PRO A 115 -1.43 15.77 4.87
C PRO A 115 -2.86 15.40 4.47
N ASN A 116 -3.83 15.87 5.24
CA ASN A 116 -5.24 15.80 4.84
C ASN A 116 -5.55 16.94 3.86
N PRO A 117 -6.56 16.82 2.98
CA PRO A 117 -6.94 17.88 2.04
C PRO A 117 -7.28 19.21 2.72
N ASN A 118 -7.79 19.17 3.96
CA ASN A 118 -8.10 20.35 4.75
C ASN A 118 -6.86 21.06 5.36
N ALA A 119 -5.65 20.56 5.17
CA ALA A 119 -4.42 21.14 5.74
C ALA A 119 -3.95 22.43 5.03
N GLY A 120 -4.71 22.93 4.05
CA GLY A 120 -4.34 24.08 3.24
C GLY A 120 -3.56 23.66 2.00
N GLN A 121 -2.93 24.63 1.32
CA GLN A 121 -2.25 24.34 0.06
C GLN A 121 -1.06 23.38 0.28
N PRO A 122 -0.81 22.42 -0.64
CA PRO A 122 0.25 21.43 -0.49
C PRO A 122 1.65 22.02 -0.26
N HIS A 123 1.95 23.20 -0.81
CA HIS A 123 3.24 23.86 -0.63
C HIS A 123 3.45 24.48 0.76
N PHE A 124 2.38 24.66 1.55
CA PHE A 124 2.48 25.03 2.97
C PHE A 124 2.41 23.82 3.90
N THR A 125 2.08 22.63 3.38
CA THR A 125 1.94 21.44 4.20
C THR A 125 3.14 20.53 4.06
N VAL A 126 3.97 20.48 5.10
CA VAL A 126 5.13 19.59 5.12
C VAL A 126 4.67 18.16 5.40
N ALA A 127 4.74 17.30 4.37
CA ALA A 127 4.73 15.86 4.58
C ALA A 127 6.08 15.46 5.18
N THR A 128 6.07 14.76 6.31
CA THR A 128 7.31 14.34 6.99
C THR A 128 7.31 12.85 7.24
N LEU A 129 8.43 12.21 6.94
CA LEU A 129 8.71 10.84 7.34
C LEU A 129 9.67 10.90 8.54
N ARG A 130 9.29 10.34 9.68
CA ARG A 130 10.16 10.22 10.85
C ARG A 130 10.52 8.77 11.08
N VAL A 131 11.81 8.47 11.10
CA VAL A 131 12.31 7.14 11.43
C VAL A 131 12.47 7.05 12.94
N LYS A 132 11.90 6.01 13.54
CA LYS A 132 12.14 5.67 14.95
C LYS A 132 13.02 4.43 15.00
N LEU A 133 14.26 4.61 15.43
CA LEU A 133 15.10 3.48 15.83
C LEU A 133 14.65 3.02 17.21
N ARG A 134 14.22 1.76 17.33
CA ARG A 134 14.25 1.09 18.63
C ARG A 134 15.71 0.79 18.95
N ARG A 135 16.14 1.18 20.15
CA ARG A 135 17.40 0.73 20.74
C ARG A 135 17.22 -0.69 21.26
#